data_AF-A0A4Y9LXG0-F1
#
_entry.id   AF-A0A4Y9LXG0-F1
#
_cell.length_a   1.000
_cell.length_b   1.000
_cell.length_c   1.000
_cell.angle_alpha   90.00
_cell.angle_beta   90.00
_cell.angle_gamma   90.00
#
_symmetry.space_group_name_H-M   'P 1'
#
loop_
_entity.id
_entity.type
_entity.pdbx_description
1 polymer ?
#
loop_
_entity_poly.entity_id
_entity_poly.type
_entity_poly.pdbx_seq_one_letter_code
_entity_poly.pdbx_strand_id
1 'polypeptide(L)'
;MAHGLHAPRPGSRGRRGLGAALLTGLVVAYPLAWVASTAHAAFSGCWSSCGGASRPGSGLAWSAVAAVLLAVPIAVGLDVARVRSWAAWVTGAVVVVAATGAWAWFSLDPDNAEFFVRLGE
;
A
#
# COMPACT_ATOMS: atom_id res chain seq x y z
N MET A 1 -27.19 3.37 42.04
CA MET A 1 -27.72 2.50 40.96
C MET A 1 -26.66 2.43 39.88
N ALA A 2 -26.05 1.27 39.67
CA ALA A 2 -24.90 1.13 38.77
C ALA A 2 -25.36 1.00 37.31
N HIS A 3 -24.95 1.94 36.45
CA HIS A 3 -25.05 1.80 35.01
C HIS A 3 -24.06 0.72 34.55
N GLY A 4 -24.57 -0.48 34.29
CA GLY A 4 -23.81 -1.54 33.65
C GLY A 4 -23.40 -1.11 32.25
N LEU A 5 -22.14 -0.76 32.05
CA LEU A 5 -21.50 -0.64 30.75
C LEU A 5 -21.49 -2.01 30.08
N HIS A 6 -22.56 -2.33 29.33
CA HIS A 6 -22.52 -3.45 28.39
C HIS A 6 -21.52 -3.08 27.28
N ALA A 7 -20.29 -3.58 27.40
CA ALA A 7 -19.34 -3.56 26.31
C ALA A 7 -20.02 -4.18 25.06
N PRO A 8 -20.03 -3.51 23.91
CA PRO A 8 -20.63 -4.06 22.71
C PRO A 8 -19.92 -5.37 22.38
N ARG A 9 -20.63 -6.51 22.48
CA ARG A 9 -20.10 -7.79 22.01
C ARG A 9 -19.87 -7.65 20.50
N PRO A 10 -18.66 -7.92 19.97
CA PRO A 10 -18.43 -7.87 18.54
C PRO A 10 -19.32 -8.91 17.86
N GLY A 11 -20.38 -8.45 17.19
CA GLY A 11 -21.31 -9.33 16.50
C GLY A 11 -20.60 -10.13 15.40
N SER A 12 -21.18 -11.27 15.01
CA SER A 12 -20.70 -12.11 13.90
C SER A 12 -20.47 -11.34 12.60
N ARG A 13 -21.21 -10.24 12.39
CA ARG A 13 -21.06 -9.30 11.27
C ARG A 13 -19.71 -8.57 11.29
N GLY A 14 -19.23 -8.15 12.47
CA GLY A 14 -17.94 -7.50 12.63
C GLY A 14 -16.75 -8.45 12.39
N ARG A 15 -16.86 -9.70 12.86
CA ARG A 15 -15.86 -10.74 12.58
C ARG A 15 -15.75 -11.09 11.09
N ARG A 16 -16.89 -11.16 10.39
CA ARG A 16 -16.90 -11.38 8.93
C ARG A 16 -16.30 -10.22 8.15
N GLY A 17 -16.60 -8.98 8.57
CA GLY A 17 -16.01 -7.77 7.97
C GLY A 17 -14.49 -7.70 8.14
N LEU A 18 -13.98 -8.01 9.34
CA LEU A 18 -12.53 -8.08 9.60
C LEU A 18 -11.86 -9.19 8.76
N GLY A 19 -12.46 -10.38 8.71
CA GLY A 19 -11.95 -11.48 7.90
C GLY A 19 -11.86 -11.13 6.42
N ALA A 20 -12.90 -10.50 5.86
CA ALA A 20 -12.89 -10.03 4.48
C ALA A 20 -11.83 -8.94 4.24
N ALA A 21 -11.67 -7.98 5.16
CA ALA A 21 -10.65 -6.94 5.04
C ALA A 21 -9.23 -7.51 5.06
N LEU A 22 -8.95 -8.48 5.94
CA LEU A 22 -7.67 -9.16 6.01
C LEU A 22 -7.39 -9.98 4.75
N LEU A 23 -8.39 -10.68 4.24
CA LEU A 23 -8.25 -11.50 3.04
C LEU A 23 -8.00 -10.63 1.80
N THR A 24 -8.75 -9.53 1.66
CA THR A 24 -8.51 -8.52 0.61
C THR A 24 -7.13 -7.91 0.75
N GLY A 25 -6.70 -7.58 1.97
CA GLY A 25 -5.35 -7.09 2.24
C GLY A 25 -4.27 -8.08 1.78
N LEU A 26 -4.41 -9.36 2.10
CA LEU A 26 -3.50 -10.44 1.68
C LEU A 26 -3.44 -10.59 0.16
N VAL A 27 -4.60 -10.58 -0.51
CA VAL A 27 -4.70 -10.72 -1.96
C VAL A 27 -4.04 -9.54 -2.69
N VAL A 28 -4.14 -8.33 -2.14
CA VAL A 28 -3.53 -7.12 -2.72
C VAL A 28 -2.05 -6.98 -2.33
N ALA A 29 -1.63 -7.54 -1.20
CA ALA A 29 -0.25 -7.42 -0.71
C ALA A 29 0.79 -8.00 -1.69
N TYR A 30 0.53 -9.18 -2.25
CA TYR A 30 1.46 -9.80 -3.21
C TYR A 30 1.67 -8.96 -4.49
N PRO A 31 0.62 -8.58 -5.26
CA PRO A 31 0.81 -7.75 -6.45
C PRO A 31 1.37 -6.38 -6.11
N LEU A 32 1.01 -5.80 -4.95
CA LEU A 32 1.57 -4.53 -4.51
C LEU A 32 3.08 -4.64 -4.23
N ALA A 33 3.50 -5.68 -3.51
CA ALA A 33 4.92 -5.94 -3.23
C ALA A 33 5.70 -6.15 -4.53
N TRP A 34 5.16 -6.95 -5.46
CA TRP A 34 5.76 -7.17 -6.77
C TRP A 34 5.94 -5.85 -7.55
N VAL A 35 4.91 -5.02 -7.60
CA VAL A 35 4.94 -3.73 -8.30
C VAL A 35 5.87 -2.72 -7.61
N ALA A 36 5.93 -2.73 -6.27
CA ALA A 36 6.87 -1.92 -5.52
C ALA A 36 8.32 -2.32 -5.82
N SER A 37 8.61 -3.62 -5.90
CA SER A 37 9.93 -4.13 -6.28
C SER A 37 10.30 -3.78 -7.73
N THR A 38 9.36 -3.85 -8.70
CA THR A 38 9.62 -3.38 -10.08
C THR A 38 9.84 -1.88 -10.17
N ALA A 39 9.08 -1.08 -9.42
CA ALA A 39 9.32 0.35 -9.34
C ALA A 39 10.72 0.63 -8.79
N HIS A 40 11.11 -0.03 -7.70
CA HIS A 40 12.41 0.14 -7.10
C HIS A 40 13.54 -0.21 -8.07
N ALA A 41 13.51 -1.39 -8.67
CA ALA A 41 14.55 -1.80 -9.62
C ALA A 41 14.63 -0.91 -10.85
N ALA A 42 13.51 -0.32 -11.29
CA ALA A 42 13.52 0.65 -12.37
C ALA A 42 14.13 2.00 -11.95
N PHE A 43 13.94 2.43 -10.71
CA PHE A 43 14.58 3.65 -10.19
C PHE A 43 16.07 3.46 -9.91
N SER A 44 16.42 2.40 -9.16
CA SER A 44 17.79 2.17 -8.68
C SER A 44 18.69 1.45 -9.68
N GLY A 45 18.11 0.72 -10.64
CA GLY A 45 18.87 -0.19 -11.51
C GLY A 45 19.31 -1.48 -10.82
N CYS A 46 18.83 -1.73 -9.60
CA CYS A 46 19.17 -2.88 -8.77
C CYS A 46 17.91 -3.69 -8.40
N TRP A 47 17.94 -5.00 -8.68
CA TRP A 47 16.93 -5.95 -8.17
C TRP A 47 17.59 -7.02 -7.30
N SER A 48 18.08 -8.10 -7.91
CA SER A 48 18.83 -9.19 -7.26
C SER A 48 20.33 -9.03 -7.44
N SER A 49 20.74 -8.12 -8.32
CA SER A 49 22.10 -7.69 -8.56
C SER A 49 22.07 -6.24 -9.06
N CYS A 50 23.08 -5.46 -8.71
CA CYS A 50 23.27 -4.12 -9.26
C CYS A 50 24.07 -4.19 -10.57
N GLY A 51 23.67 -3.36 -11.54
CA GLY A 51 24.30 -3.33 -12.87
C GLY A 51 23.34 -2.97 -14.01
N GLY A 52 22.04 -2.86 -13.72
CA GLY A 52 21.06 -2.34 -14.67
C GLY A 52 21.14 -0.82 -14.81
N ALA A 53 20.75 -0.31 -15.99
CA ALA A 53 20.56 1.12 -16.18
C ALA A 53 19.28 1.61 -15.49
N SER A 54 19.35 2.73 -14.78
CA SER A 54 18.19 3.38 -14.18
C SER A 54 17.24 3.90 -15.28
N ARG A 55 15.94 3.66 -15.08
CA ARG A 55 14.85 4.02 -15.99
C ARG A 55 13.74 4.73 -15.19
N PRO A 56 13.94 6.00 -14.82
CA PRO A 56 13.02 6.72 -13.93
C PRO A 56 11.60 6.82 -14.51
N GLY A 57 11.45 6.92 -15.85
CA GLY A 57 10.14 6.90 -16.49
C GLY A 57 9.37 5.59 -16.27
N SER A 58 10.06 4.45 -16.32
CA SER A 58 9.46 3.14 -16.00
C SER A 58 9.17 3.02 -14.50
N GLY A 59 10.05 3.54 -13.64
CA GLY A 59 9.81 3.58 -12.19
C GLY A 59 8.54 4.36 -11.83
N LEU A 60 8.33 5.52 -12.44
CA LEU A 60 7.12 6.32 -12.26
C LEU A 60 5.85 5.58 -12.72
N ALA A 61 5.92 4.87 -13.85
CA ALA A 61 4.79 4.07 -14.34
C ALA A 61 4.42 2.96 -13.35
N TRP A 62 5.40 2.24 -12.80
CA TRP A 62 5.15 1.21 -11.78
C TRP A 62 4.66 1.81 -10.45
N SER A 63 5.17 2.97 -10.03
CA SER A 63 4.64 3.69 -8.86
C SER A 63 3.18 4.11 -9.05
N ALA A 64 2.77 4.49 -10.26
CA ALA A 64 1.37 4.78 -10.56
C ALA A 64 0.50 3.51 -10.45
N VAL A 65 0.99 2.36 -10.90
CA VAL A 65 0.31 1.07 -10.72
C VAL A 65 0.20 0.73 -9.22
N ALA A 66 1.25 0.93 -8.43
CA ALA A 66 1.20 0.75 -6.97
C ALA A 66 0.17 1.68 -6.31
N ALA A 67 0.10 2.93 -6.75
CA ALA A 67 -0.88 3.90 -6.25
C ALA A 67 -2.31 3.42 -6.51
N VAL A 68 -2.60 2.89 -7.70
CA VAL A 68 -3.91 2.32 -8.03
C VAL A 68 -4.22 1.10 -7.15
N LEU A 69 -3.26 0.18 -7.01
CA LEU A 69 -3.42 -1.00 -6.16
C LEU A 69 -3.67 -0.66 -4.69
N LEU A 70 -3.10 0.45 -4.19
CA LEU A 70 -3.39 0.98 -2.84
C LEU A 70 -4.73 1.72 -2.77
N ALA A 71 -5.09 2.49 -3.80
CA ALA A 71 -6.31 3.30 -3.81
C ALA A 71 -7.58 2.45 -3.87
N VAL A 72 -7.58 1.36 -4.64
CA VAL A 72 -8.75 0.47 -4.80
C VAL A 72 -9.30 -0.06 -3.47
N PRO A 73 -8.53 -0.72 -2.59
CA PRO A 73 -9.05 -1.23 -1.32
C PRO A 73 -9.52 -0.11 -0.39
N ILE A 74 -8.88 1.06 -0.40
CA ILE A 74 -9.33 2.23 0.37
C ILE A 74 -10.69 2.72 -0.14
N ALA A 75 -10.83 2.93 -1.46
CA ALA A 75 -12.05 3.38 -2.09
C ALA A 75 -13.21 2.39 -1.86
N VAL A 76 -12.96 1.09 -2.05
CA VAL A 76 -13.95 0.03 -1.79
C VAL A 76 -14.34 0.01 -0.31
N GLY A 77 -13.38 0.16 0.61
CA GLY A 77 -13.65 0.23 2.04
C GLY A 77 -14.55 1.41 2.42
N LEU A 78 -14.26 2.60 1.88
CA LEU A 78 -15.06 3.80 2.09
C LEU A 78 -16.47 3.66 1.49
N ASP A 79 -16.58 3.07 0.29
CA ASP A 79 -17.86 2.87 -0.39
C ASP A 79 -18.75 1.84 0.32
N VAL A 80 -18.19 0.69 0.72
CA VAL A 80 -18.91 -0.34 1.50
C VAL A 80 -19.36 0.19 2.86
N ALA A 81 -18.54 1.03 3.49
CA ALA A 81 -18.89 1.73 4.73
C ALA A 81 -19.85 2.92 4.50
N ARG A 82 -20.22 3.22 3.25
CA ARG A 82 -21.09 4.33 2.83
C ARG A 82 -20.59 5.69 3.33
N VAL A 83 -19.27 5.88 3.38
CA VAL A 83 -18.64 7.12 3.84
C VAL A 83 -18.82 8.20 2.78
N ARG A 84 -19.66 9.19 3.08
CA ARG A 84 -19.91 10.36 2.22
C ARG A 84 -19.04 11.57 2.56
N SER A 85 -18.20 11.46 3.59
CA SER A 85 -17.35 12.57 4.03
C SER A 85 -16.26 12.84 3.01
N TRP A 86 -16.30 14.01 2.37
CA TRP A 86 -15.23 14.50 1.49
C TRP A 86 -13.86 14.43 2.16
N ALA A 87 -13.78 14.81 3.44
CA ALA A 87 -12.53 14.76 4.19
C ALA A 87 -11.93 13.34 4.24
N ALA A 88 -12.76 12.30 4.41
CA ALA A 88 -12.28 10.92 4.43
C ALA A 88 -11.72 10.47 3.06
N TRP A 89 -12.36 10.88 1.97
CA TRP A 89 -11.87 10.61 0.62
C TRP A 89 -10.55 11.34 0.33
N VAL A 90 -10.45 12.61 0.72
CA VAL A 90 -9.20 13.39 0.62
C VAL A 90 -8.10 12.76 1.44
N THR A 91 -8.36 12.36 2.69
CA THR A 91 -7.37 11.66 3.52
C THR A 91 -6.91 10.37 2.86
N GLY A 92 -7.82 9.58 2.29
CA GLY A 92 -7.46 8.38 1.54
C GLY A 92 -6.53 8.67 0.36
N ALA A 93 -6.85 9.69 -0.44
CA ALA A 93 -6.00 10.13 -1.56
C ALA A 93 -4.62 10.61 -1.09
N VAL A 94 -4.57 11.41 -0.02
CA VAL A 94 -3.32 11.90 0.57
C VAL A 94 -2.45 10.73 1.05
N VAL A 95 -3.03 9.73 1.70
CA VAL A 95 -2.31 8.53 2.15
C VAL A 95 -1.68 7.78 0.97
N VAL A 96 -2.41 7.61 -0.14
CA VAL A 96 -1.90 6.94 -1.34
C VAL A 96 -0.75 7.71 -1.97
N VAL A 97 -0.90 9.03 -2.11
CA VAL A 97 0.14 9.90 -2.70
C VAL A 97 1.37 9.94 -1.79
N ALA A 98 1.20 10.07 -0.48
CA ALA A 98 2.30 10.07 0.47
C ALA A 98 3.06 8.74 0.47
N ALA A 99 2.36 7.61 0.48
CA ALA A 99 2.98 6.28 0.47
C ALA A 99 3.79 6.03 -0.81
N THR A 100 3.20 6.32 -1.98
CA THR A 100 3.88 6.10 -3.26
C THR A 100 5.00 7.11 -3.52
N GLY A 101 4.82 8.37 -3.09
CA GLY A 101 5.87 9.38 -3.12
C GLY A 101 7.06 9.03 -2.22
N ALA A 102 6.80 8.57 -0.98
CA ALA A 102 7.84 8.12 -0.08
C ALA A 102 8.59 6.90 -0.63
N TRP A 103 7.88 5.94 -1.24
CA TRP A 103 8.51 4.79 -1.88
C TRP A 103 9.41 5.17 -3.07
N ALA A 104 8.94 6.09 -3.92
CA ALA A 104 9.72 6.60 -5.03
C ALA A 104 10.97 7.35 -4.54
N TRP A 105 10.80 8.21 -3.53
CA TRP A 105 11.91 8.91 -2.89
C TRP A 105 12.96 7.94 -2.32
N PHE A 106 12.51 6.94 -1.55
CA PHE A 106 13.36 5.87 -1.02
C PHE A 106 14.12 5.15 -2.14
N SER A 107 13.47 4.87 -3.26
CA SER A 107 14.06 4.10 -4.36
C SER A 107 15.00 4.89 -5.26
N LEU A 108 14.91 6.23 -5.23
CA LEU A 108 15.80 7.13 -5.96
C LEU A 108 17.09 7.43 -5.19
N ASP A 109 17.10 7.19 -3.88
CA ASP A 109 18.25 7.41 -3.03
C ASP A 109 19.32 6.32 -3.30
N PRO A 110 20.54 6.71 -3.73
CA PRO A 110 21.60 5.76 -4.04
C PRO A 110 22.02 4.92 -2.83
N ASP A 111 21.86 5.43 -1.60
CA ASP A 111 22.20 4.69 -0.39
C ASP A 111 21.24 3.51 -0.14
N ASN A 112 20.04 3.55 -0.75
CA ASN A 112 19.01 2.53 -0.63
C ASN A 112 18.94 1.59 -1.85
N ALA A 113 19.78 1.80 -2.88
CA ALA A 113 19.72 1.03 -4.12
C ALA A 113 19.93 -0.49 -3.92
N GLU A 114 20.74 -0.88 -2.94
CA GLU A 114 21.08 -2.28 -2.66
C GLU A 114 20.08 -2.98 -1.72
N PHE A 115 18.98 -2.32 -1.33
CA PHE A 115 18.05 -2.83 -0.31
C PHE A 115 17.60 -4.28 -0.56
N PHE A 116 17.17 -4.61 -1.78
CA PHE A 116 16.71 -5.96 -2.12
C PHE A 116 17.84 -6.97 -2.32
N VAL A 117 19.05 -6.51 -2.66
CA VAL A 117 20.23 -7.38 -2.76
C VAL A 117 20.58 -7.88 -1.36
N ARG A 118 20.66 -6.98 -0.37
CA ARG A 118 20.96 -7.31 1.03
C ARG A 118 19.89 -8.16 1.72
N LEU A 119 18.63 -8.07 1.28
CA LEU A 119 17.55 -8.92 1.77
C LEU A 119 17.66 -10.39 1.33
N GLY A 120 18.40 -10.66 0.24
CA GLY A 120 18.60 -11.99 -0.31
C GLY A 120 19.86 -12.70 0.16
N GLU A 121 20.71 -12.02 0.94
CA GLU A 121 21.90 -12.56 1.61
C GLU A 121 21.54 -13.18 2.97
#